data_AF-A0A5C6DCY9-F1
#
_entry.id   AF-A0A5C6DCY9-F1
#
_cell.length_a   1.000
_cell.length_b   1.000
_cell.length_c   1.000
_cell.angle_alpha   90.00
_cell.angle_beta   90.00
_cell.angle_gamma   90.00
#
_symmetry.space_group_name_H-M   'P 1'
#
loop_
_entity.id
_entity.type
_entity.pdbx_description
1 polymer ?
#
loop_
_entity_poly.entity_id
_entity_poly.type
_entity_poly.pdbx_seq_one_letter_code
_entity_poly.pdbx_strand_id
1 'polypeptide(L)'
;MHEEYHGWDVEDEEKGTWKFAEVYGHKKGADTFVIEDFGAKATTRVAVSAMLAATKQFKCKLHVSKTDRTMSLLNQLAEKSMLKMASVRSGGQEEVGVLAIRATPPAKPRPWWKFW
;
A
#
# COMPACT_ATOMS: atom_id res chain seq x y z
N MET A 1 -10.52 22.97 -1.74
CA MET A 1 -9.08 22.82 -2.03
C MET A 1 -8.81 21.33 -2.18
N HIS A 2 -8.59 20.85 -3.40
CA HIS A 2 -8.18 19.47 -3.63
C HIS A 2 -6.66 19.43 -3.52
N GLU A 3 -6.14 19.05 -2.36
CA GLU A 3 -4.73 18.66 -2.25
C GLU A 3 -4.53 17.39 -3.08
N GLU A 4 -4.11 17.57 -4.33
CA GLU A 4 -3.55 16.50 -5.13
C GLU A 4 -2.22 16.10 -4.49
N TYR A 5 -2.23 15.03 -3.68
CA TYR A 5 -1.00 14.50 -3.10
C TYR A 5 0.00 14.14 -4.22
N HIS A 6 1.18 14.77 -4.19
CA HIS A 6 2.12 14.84 -5.32
C HIS A 6 3.06 13.63 -5.49
N GLY A 7 3.09 12.69 -4.54
CA GLY A 7 3.94 11.51 -4.60
C GLY A 7 4.67 11.29 -3.29
N TRP A 8 5.65 10.40 -3.31
CA TRP A 8 6.57 10.18 -2.21
C TRP A 8 7.70 11.22 -2.28
N ASP A 9 7.88 11.95 -1.19
CA ASP A 9 8.96 12.92 -1.00
C ASP A 9 10.19 12.22 -0.41
N VAL A 10 11.38 12.69 -0.78
CA VAL A 10 12.64 12.18 -0.23
C VAL A 10 12.82 12.75 1.17
N GLU A 11 12.96 11.90 2.18
CA GLU A 11 13.39 12.34 3.53
C GLU A 11 14.91 12.26 3.68
N ASP A 12 15.51 11.17 3.21
CA ASP A 12 16.96 10.97 3.24
C ASP A 12 17.38 10.20 1.98
N GLU A 13 18.07 10.89 1.08
CA GLU A 13 18.50 10.33 -0.21
C GLU A 13 19.61 9.28 -0.03
N GLU A 14 20.47 9.44 0.98
CA GLU A 14 21.57 8.52 1.27
C GLU A 14 21.06 7.21 1.86
N LYS A 15 20.02 7.27 2.69
CA LYS A 15 19.36 6.08 3.26
C LYS A 15 18.27 5.50 2.38
N GLY A 16 17.91 6.20 1.30
CA GLY A 16 16.82 5.80 0.41
C GLY A 16 15.47 5.73 1.13
N THR A 17 15.22 6.63 2.09
CA THR A 17 13.96 6.74 2.83
C THR A 17 13.09 7.85 2.26
N TRP A 18 11.80 7.55 2.20
CA TRP A 18 10.81 8.35 1.51
C TRP A 18 9.58 8.46 2.39
N LYS A 19 8.83 9.54 2.21
CA LYS A 19 7.63 9.83 2.96
C LYS A 19 6.47 10.22 2.07
N PHE A 20 5.29 9.74 2.43
CA PHE A 20 4.04 10.13 1.81
C PHE A 20 3.08 10.55 2.93
N ALA A 21 2.88 11.84 3.13
CA ALA A 21 2.16 12.37 4.29
C ALA A 21 2.77 11.87 5.63
N GLU A 22 2.08 11.01 6.37
CA GLU A 22 2.58 10.35 7.60
C GLU A 22 3.04 8.90 7.38
N VAL A 23 3.08 8.45 6.11
CA VAL A 23 3.50 7.09 5.73
C VAL A 23 5.00 7.11 5.45
N TYR A 24 5.73 6.17 6.02
CA TYR A 24 7.17 6.01 5.84
C TYR A 24 7.49 4.74 5.06
N GLY A 25 8.49 4.83 4.19
CA GLY A 25 8.97 3.70 3.42
C GLY A 25 10.39 3.89 2.93
N HIS A 26 10.99 2.81 2.45
CA HIS A 26 12.35 2.81 1.94
C HIS A 26 12.49 1.89 0.73
N LYS A 27 13.53 2.12 -0.07
CA LYS A 27 13.94 1.18 -1.11
C LYS A 27 14.78 0.06 -0.52
N LYS A 28 14.32 -1.18 -0.68
CA LYS A 28 15.05 -2.39 -0.30
C LYS A 28 15.69 -2.98 -1.55
N GLY A 29 16.97 -2.67 -1.73
CA GLY A 29 17.70 -3.06 -2.94
C GLY A 29 17.20 -2.35 -4.20
N ALA A 30 17.29 -3.01 -5.35
CA ALA A 30 16.99 -2.41 -6.65
C ALA A 30 15.52 -2.56 -7.08
N ASP A 31 14.81 -3.58 -6.59
CA ASP A 31 13.53 -4.03 -7.17
C ASP A 31 12.35 -3.98 -6.20
N THR A 32 12.55 -3.53 -4.96
CA THR A 32 11.52 -3.57 -3.92
C THR A 32 11.45 -2.26 -3.16
N PHE A 33 10.25 -1.74 -2.97
CA PHE A 33 9.95 -0.64 -2.05
C PHE A 33 9.12 -1.18 -0.89
N VAL A 34 9.54 -0.88 0.33
CA VAL A 34 8.90 -1.35 1.55
C VAL A 34 8.25 -0.18 2.26
N ILE A 35 6.95 -0.29 2.52
CA ILE A 35 6.26 0.60 3.44
C ILE A 35 6.42 0.05 4.86
N GLU A 36 7.01 0.84 5.74
CA GLU A 36 7.27 0.41 7.12
C GLU A 36 6.06 0.64 8.02
N ASP A 37 5.49 1.84 7.95
CA ASP A 37 4.33 2.24 8.73
C ASP A 37 3.47 3.21 7.91
N PHE A 38 2.16 3.08 8.06
CA PHE A 38 1.19 4.02 7.51
C PHE A 38 0.95 5.24 8.43
N GLY A 39 1.47 5.21 9.67
CA GLY A 39 1.35 6.30 10.65
C GLY A 39 0.10 6.18 11.52
N ALA A 40 0.10 6.76 12.73
CA ALA A 40 -0.85 6.51 13.86
C ALA A 40 -2.35 6.70 13.54
N LYS A 41 -2.68 7.49 12.52
CA LYS A 41 -4.06 7.81 12.15
C LYS A 41 -4.39 7.48 10.69
N ALA A 42 -3.61 6.60 10.07
CA ALA A 42 -3.80 6.20 8.69
C ALA A 42 -5.23 5.68 8.43
N THR A 43 -5.89 6.28 7.44
CA THR A 43 -7.15 5.76 6.91
C THR A 43 -6.89 4.80 5.75
N THR A 44 -7.86 3.94 5.43
CA THR A 44 -7.81 3.06 4.25
C THR A 44 -7.51 3.83 2.96
N ARG A 45 -8.03 5.05 2.81
CA ARG A 45 -7.77 5.93 1.67
C ARG A 45 -6.31 6.34 1.61
N VAL A 46 -5.73 6.78 2.73
CA VAL A 46 -4.32 7.21 2.79
C VAL A 46 -3.40 6.05 2.43
N ALA A 47 -3.64 4.87 3.00
CA ALA A 47 -2.83 3.68 2.70
C ALA A 47 -2.90 3.29 1.21
N VAL A 48 -4.11 3.28 0.62
CA VAL A 48 -4.29 2.97 -0.80
C VAL A 48 -3.60 4.01 -1.68
N SER A 49 -3.76 5.30 -1.36
CA SER A 49 -3.06 6.38 -2.08
C SER A 49 -1.54 6.23 -2.01
N ALA A 50 -0.98 5.95 -0.82
CA ALA A 50 0.45 5.77 -0.63
C ALA A 50 0.99 4.57 -1.44
N MET A 51 0.27 3.44 -1.40
CA MET A 51 0.64 2.25 -2.17
C MET A 51 0.56 2.47 -3.68
N LEU A 52 -0.48 3.16 -4.17
CA LEU A 52 -0.62 3.52 -5.59
C LEU A 52 0.45 4.53 -6.03
N ALA A 53 0.77 5.50 -5.19
CA ALA A 53 1.86 6.45 -5.44
C ALA A 53 3.20 5.72 -5.50
N ALA A 54 3.48 4.80 -4.58
CA ALA A 54 4.73 4.04 -4.53
C ALA A 54 4.91 3.19 -5.80
N THR A 55 3.87 2.43 -6.17
CA THR A 55 3.91 1.59 -7.37
C THR A 55 4.11 2.41 -8.65
N LYS A 56 3.47 3.58 -8.76
CA LYS A 56 3.63 4.48 -9.91
C LYS A 56 5.02 5.11 -9.98
N GLN A 57 5.55 5.55 -8.85
CA GLN A 57 6.78 6.33 -8.76
C GLN A 57 8.03 5.47 -8.87
N PHE A 58 8.07 4.35 -8.15
CA PHE A 58 9.26 3.50 -8.08
C PHE A 58 9.28 2.38 -9.12
N LYS A 59 8.13 2.04 -9.72
CA LYS A 59 7.99 0.98 -10.73
C LYS A 59 8.63 -0.35 -10.29
N CYS A 60 8.53 -0.66 -9.00
CA CYS A 60 9.15 -1.81 -8.36
C CYS A 60 8.11 -2.60 -7.55
N LYS A 61 8.51 -3.77 -7.02
CA LYS A 61 7.63 -4.57 -6.16
C LYS A 61 7.33 -3.78 -4.89
N LEU A 62 6.08 -3.82 -4.45
CA LEU A 62 5.66 -3.12 -3.25
C LEU A 62 5.47 -4.14 -2.12
N HIS A 63 6.19 -3.95 -1.04
CA HIS A 63 6.06 -4.71 0.19
C HIS A 63 5.58 -3.79 1.32
N VAL A 64 4.99 -4.39 2.34
CA VAL A 64 4.59 -3.72 3.58
C VAL A 64 5.13 -4.51 4.75
N SER A 65 5.79 -3.84 5.69
CA SER A 65 6.26 -4.45 6.92
C SER A 65 5.09 -4.96 7.76
N LYS A 66 5.21 -6.18 8.27
CA LYS A 66 4.14 -6.81 9.05
C LYS A 66 4.21 -6.33 10.50
N THR A 67 3.27 -5.48 10.87
CA THR A 67 2.98 -5.10 12.25
C THR A 67 1.49 -5.35 12.51
N ASP A 68 1.08 -5.49 13.77
CA ASP A 68 -0.36 -5.70 14.10
C ASP A 68 -1.25 -4.62 13.49
N ARG A 69 -0.71 -3.41 13.44
CA ARG A 69 -1.39 -2.22 12.96
C ARG A 69 -1.48 -2.17 11.43
N THR A 70 -0.38 -2.44 10.72
CA THR A 70 -0.41 -2.52 9.26
C THR A 70 -1.30 -3.68 8.83
N MET A 71 -1.22 -4.84 9.49
CA MET A 71 -2.05 -6.01 9.19
C MET A 71 -3.54 -5.76 9.35
N SER A 72 -3.97 -5.07 10.41
CA SER A 72 -5.38 -4.70 10.58
C SER A 72 -5.90 -3.88 9.39
N LEU A 73 -5.12 -2.89 8.94
CA LEU A 73 -5.49 -2.05 7.81
C LEU A 73 -5.48 -2.85 6.49
N LEU A 74 -4.46 -3.68 6.26
CA LEU A 74 -4.35 -4.50 5.05
C LEU A 74 -5.49 -5.54 4.96
N ASN A 75 -5.88 -6.15 6.08
CA ASN A 75 -7.00 -7.07 6.15
C ASN A 75 -8.32 -6.38 5.80
N GLN A 76 -8.58 -5.17 6.31
CA GLN A 76 -9.76 -4.39 5.92
C GLN A 76 -9.80 -4.08 4.41
N LEU A 77 -8.64 -3.81 3.80
CA LEU A 77 -8.55 -3.60 2.35
C LEU A 77 -8.76 -4.89 1.57
N ALA A 78 -8.25 -6.02 2.06
CA ALA A 78 -8.43 -7.34 1.45
C ALA A 78 -9.89 -7.80 1.51
N GLU A 79 -10.57 -7.61 2.64
CA GLU A 79 -12.01 -7.90 2.82
C GLU A 79 -12.87 -7.12 1.82
N LYS A 80 -12.50 -5.86 1.56
CA LYS A 80 -13.16 -5.01 0.56
C LYS A 80 -12.74 -5.32 -0.88
N SER A 81 -11.94 -6.36 -1.10
CA SER A 81 -11.38 -6.72 -2.41
C SER A 81 -10.60 -5.58 -3.08
N MET A 82 -10.04 -4.68 -2.28
CA MET A 82 -9.22 -3.55 -2.72
C MET A 82 -7.72 -3.90 -2.76
N LEU A 83 -7.32 -4.96 -2.06
CA LEU A 83 -5.93 -5.39 -1.97
C LEU A 83 -5.85 -6.91 -2.16
N LYS A 84 -4.90 -7.36 -3.00
CA LYS A 84 -4.42 -8.74 -3.00
C LYS A 84 -2.98 -8.75 -2.49
N MET A 85 -2.70 -9.66 -1.57
CA MET A 85 -1.43 -9.70 -0.87
C MET A 85 -0.95 -11.14 -0.65
N ALA A 86 0.35 -11.31 -0.52
CA ALA A 86 0.99 -12.58 -0.19
C ALA A 86 2.02 -12.38 0.91
N SER A 87 2.16 -13.35 1.81
CA SER A 87 3.21 -13.31 2.82
C SER A 87 4.57 -13.49 2.17
N VAL A 88 5.53 -12.63 2.56
CA VAL A 88 6.92 -12.70 2.13
C VAL A 88 7.80 -12.74 3.37
N ARG A 89 8.72 -13.70 3.42
CA ARG A 89 9.79 -13.71 4.42
C ARG A 89 11.05 -13.17 3.78
N SER A 90 11.54 -12.04 4.26
CA SER A 90 12.73 -11.39 3.70
C SER A 90 13.69 -11.03 4.81
N GLY A 91 14.82 -11.74 4.90
CA GLY A 91 15.92 -11.40 5.82
C GLY A 91 15.56 -11.39 7.31
N GLY A 92 14.63 -12.23 7.76
CA GLY A 92 14.21 -12.31 9.17
C GLY A 92 13.10 -11.33 9.57
N GLN A 93 12.68 -10.44 8.67
CA GLN A 93 11.49 -9.61 8.85
C GLN A 93 10.30 -10.25 8.11
N GLU A 94 9.14 -10.29 8.77
CA GLU A 94 7.89 -10.69 8.13
C GLU A 94 7.34 -9.49 7.36
N GLU A 95 7.15 -9.67 6.06
CA GLU A 95 6.61 -8.66 5.15
C GLU A 95 5.39 -9.23 4.41
N VAL A 96 4.63 -8.34 3.82
CA VAL A 96 3.49 -8.65 2.97
C VAL A 96 3.75 -8.04 1.60
N GLY A 97 3.90 -8.88 0.59
CA GLY A 97 4.01 -8.47 -0.80
C GLY A 97 2.65 -8.10 -1.36
N VAL A 98 2.56 -6.92 -1.96
CA VAL A 98 1.33 -6.40 -2.56
C VAL A 98 1.27 -6.83 -4.03
N LEU A 99 0.28 -7.66 -4.36
CA LEU A 99 0.10 -8.23 -5.71
C LEU A 99 -0.82 -7.39 -6.59
N ALA A 100 -1.84 -6.78 -5.99
CA ALA A 100 -2.76 -5.88 -6.70
C ALA A 100 -3.42 -4.91 -5.72
N ILE A 101 -3.64 -3.68 -6.17
CA ILE A 101 -4.30 -2.62 -5.40
C ILE A 101 -5.39 -1.98 -6.26
N ARG A 102 -6.50 -1.60 -5.65
CA ARG A 102 -7.59 -0.86 -6.28
C ARG A 102 -7.95 0.36 -5.44
N ALA A 103 -8.14 1.49 -6.09
CA ALA A 103 -8.59 2.73 -5.45
C ALA A 103 -10.04 2.63 -4.92
N THR A 104 -10.86 1.81 -5.57
CA THR A 104 -12.27 1.61 -5.22
C THR A 104 -12.62 0.12 -5.11
N PRO A 105 -13.56 -0.25 -4.22
CA PRO A 105 -14.09 -1.60 -4.17
C PRO A 105 -14.75 -1.99 -5.51
N PRO A 106 -14.67 -3.27 -5.92
CA PRO A 106 -15.39 -3.73 -7.09
C PRO A 106 -16.91 -3.57 -6.92
N ALA A 107 -17.61 -3.30 -8.03
CA ALA A 107 -19.06 -3.27 -8.02
C ALA A 107 -19.62 -4.62 -7.56
N LYS A 108 -20.66 -4.59 -6.71
CA LYS A 108 -21.34 -5.81 -6.30
C LYS A 108 -21.90 -6.52 -7.55
N PRO A 109 -21.73 -7.85 -7.68
CA PRO A 109 -22.30 -8.58 -8.81
C PRO A 109 -23.81 -8.34 -8.83
N ARG A 110 -24.33 -7.87 -9.96
CA ARG A 110 -25.78 -7.69 -10.12
C ARG A 110 -26.41 -9.09 -10.19
N PRO A 111 -27.52 -9.35 -9.49
CA PRO A 111 -28.23 -10.61 -9.62
C PRO A 111 -28.68 -10.76 -11.08
N TRP A 112 -28.43 -11.95 -11.64
CA TRP A 112 -28.71 -12.33 -13.02
C TRP A 112 -30.18 -12.16 -13.43
N TRP A 113 -31.10 -12.10 -12.46
CA TRP A 113 -32.53 -11.88 -12.66
C TRP A 113 -32.96 -10.46 -13.00
N LYS A 114 -32.06 -9.46 -12.91
CA LYS A 114 -32.40 -8.07 -13.28
C LYS A 114 -32.17 -7.73 -14.76
N PHE A 115 -31.97 -8.74 -15.61
CA PHE A 115 -31.80 -8.62 -17.06
C PHE A 115 -32.99 -9.18 -17.87
N TRP A 116 -34.08 -9.54 -17.20
CA TRP A 116 -35.36 -9.93 -17.80
C TRP A 116 -36.43 -8.90 -17.43
#